data_AF-A0A168PMQ5-F1
#
_entry.id   AF-A0A168PMQ5-F1
#
_cell.length_a   1.000
_cell.length_b   1.000
_cell.length_c   1.000
_cell.angle_alpha   90.00
_cell.angle_beta   90.00
_cell.angle_gamma   90.00
#
_symmetry.space_group_name_H-M   'P 1'
#
loop_
_entity.id
_entity.type
_entity.pdbx_description
1 polymer ?
#
loop_
_entity_poly.entity_id
_entity_poly.type
_entity_poly.pdbx_seq_one_letter_code
_entity_poly.pdbx_strand_id
1 'polypeptide(L)'
;MDPYEHASSGWIPNDDQLNDVDELEKLEQDLMPQPDDYYGILNISKTASEEELKVSYKNLCRSFHPDKHHNEEHKRIAEARFQVIQQAYEVISDPQKRVIYDTYGEEGLKATWEVGPKFKTPEELQAEYEKQARLKREQDLDNLVRSRGEVQLSIDATQILDPYEPPVFQSFGQPTITPKRKGPLHALTKGQVQQLFMRHSFETQLGPQTRVTFGGSMVSRNGMGGGNITGTLRHSVSPKLFCELNATLLRPRGVTLKTIYNMSSDSFCNTTIQSKTIYSPPIVTVTTGRRLFAATTGYMTYRSGEWGLLGWGGDVSRSMDKSHVALGLAGATGAKQKGNYSCELQTGIIASHLAADYTHKMDRQMRLRVAGSISTVGGLTASIGSDHKISSNTRFAMSMECGVPTGVLMQFKVSRLGQKLVVPIILSSEFDFRLTFLGTAIPAAVAMAIDQWILKPRRQKQIKLKIRELREQHADILANRKAEAEDAQKLVSSAAERKTKMEAGKKDGLVIVKALYGHLENLDEEEENDADQETEGVIDVTVVLQAMVNESRLTIPSGHSKTNICGFYDPCLGEGKQLMVEYRFQNQLHRVTVKDNAALIVPMRAHLI
;
A
#
# COMPACT_ATOMS: atom_id res chain seq x y z
N MET A 1 14.00 30.03 -1.53
CA MET A 1 13.27 29.16 -0.59
C MET A 1 11.89 29.75 -0.50
N ASP A 2 10.93 29.03 -1.06
CA ASP A 2 9.53 29.46 -1.07
C ASP A 2 9.01 29.38 0.37
N PRO A 3 8.57 30.50 1.00
CA PRO A 3 8.13 30.51 2.39
C PRO A 3 6.90 29.62 2.65
N TYR A 4 6.26 29.09 1.60
CA TYR A 4 5.08 28.24 1.67
C TYR A 4 5.39 26.73 1.58
N GLU A 5 6.66 26.31 1.48
CA GLU A 5 7.06 24.89 1.37
C GLU A 5 6.93 24.07 2.68
N HIS A 6 6.67 24.71 3.81
CA HIS A 6 6.60 24.05 5.13
C HIS A 6 5.18 24.01 5.69
N ALA A 7 4.31 23.22 5.05
CA ALA A 7 3.08 22.75 5.68
C ALA A 7 2.87 21.29 5.29
N SER A 8 2.83 20.42 6.30
CA SER A 8 2.56 18.99 6.17
C SER A 8 1.29 18.76 5.36
N SER A 9 1.46 18.01 4.27
CA SER A 9 0.38 17.60 3.38
C SER A 9 -0.69 16.85 4.15
N GLY A 10 -1.91 17.42 4.23
CA GLY A 10 -3.10 16.60 4.04
C GLY A 10 -2.93 15.98 2.66
N TRP A 11 -2.46 14.74 2.62
CA TRP A 11 -2.06 14.06 1.40
C TRP A 11 -3.33 13.62 0.68
N ILE A 12 -3.85 14.47 -0.19
CA ILE A 12 -4.78 14.03 -1.23
C ILE A 12 -3.89 13.37 -2.30
N PRO A 13 -3.98 12.05 -2.52
CA PRO A 13 -3.21 11.41 -3.58
C PRO A 13 -3.56 12.06 -4.93
N ASN A 14 -2.54 12.30 -5.77
CA ASN A 14 -2.82 12.57 -7.18
C ASN A 14 -3.65 11.41 -7.75
N ASP A 15 -4.57 11.69 -8.67
CA ASP A 15 -5.45 10.70 -9.34
C ASP A 15 -4.70 9.48 -9.93
N ASP A 16 -3.39 9.62 -10.16
CA ASP A 16 -2.50 8.57 -10.66
C ASP A 16 -1.95 7.59 -9.60
N GLN A 17 -2.21 7.82 -8.31
CA GLN A 17 -1.67 7.03 -7.19
C GLN A 17 -2.68 6.14 -6.47
N LEU A 18 -3.96 6.21 -6.86
CA LEU A 18 -5.05 5.48 -6.20
C LEU A 18 -5.24 4.07 -6.77
N ASN A 19 -4.79 3.05 -6.04
CA ASN A 19 -4.70 1.66 -6.50
C ASN A 19 -5.39 0.62 -5.60
N ASP A 20 -5.81 0.97 -4.38
CA ASP A 20 -6.35 0.01 -3.39
C ASP A 20 -7.76 0.40 -2.88
N VAL A 21 -8.60 -0.59 -2.54
CA VAL A 21 -9.92 -0.39 -1.88
C VAL A 21 -9.79 0.34 -0.54
N ASP A 22 -8.66 0.16 0.15
CA ASP A 22 -8.33 0.89 1.37
C ASP A 22 -8.12 2.39 1.12
N GLU A 23 -7.75 2.80 -0.09
CA GLU A 23 -7.64 4.21 -0.44
C GLU A 23 -9.00 4.79 -0.83
N LEU A 24 -9.95 3.96 -1.29
CA LEU A 24 -11.35 4.37 -1.43
C LEU A 24 -12.01 4.57 -0.06
N GLU A 25 -11.76 3.70 0.92
CA GLU A 25 -12.24 3.91 2.31
C GLU A 25 -11.59 5.15 2.94
N LYS A 26 -10.31 5.41 2.67
CA LYS A 26 -9.65 6.64 3.11
C LYS A 26 -10.20 7.88 2.41
N LEU A 27 -10.39 7.83 1.10
CA LEU A 27 -11.08 8.90 0.38
C LEU A 27 -12.45 9.12 1.01
N GLU A 28 -13.23 8.07 1.25
CA GLU A 28 -14.54 8.16 1.89
C GLU A 28 -14.48 8.85 3.25
N GLN A 29 -13.49 8.53 4.10
CA GLN A 29 -13.26 9.25 5.35
C GLN A 29 -12.81 10.71 5.16
N ASP A 30 -11.94 10.98 4.19
CA ASP A 30 -11.42 12.32 3.90
C ASP A 30 -12.50 13.22 3.24
N LEU A 31 -13.41 12.61 2.49
CA LEU A 31 -14.57 13.21 1.83
C LEU A 31 -15.76 13.41 2.79
N MET A 32 -15.81 12.70 3.92
CA MET A 32 -16.85 12.94 4.92
C MET A 32 -16.72 14.37 5.44
N PRO A 33 -17.84 15.09 5.65
CA PRO A 33 -17.80 16.42 6.23
C PRO A 33 -17.13 16.35 7.61
N GLN A 34 -15.89 16.85 7.67
CA GLN A 34 -15.09 16.86 8.89
C GLN A 34 -15.82 17.73 9.94
N PRO A 35 -15.78 17.33 11.22
CA PRO A 35 -16.24 18.18 12.31
C PRO A 35 -15.45 19.50 12.31
N ASP A 36 -16.10 20.56 12.79
CA ASP A 36 -15.53 21.90 12.71
C ASP A 36 -14.25 22.00 13.56
N ASP A 37 -13.13 22.39 12.95
CA ASP A 37 -11.89 22.59 13.72
C ASP A 37 -11.96 23.93 14.47
N TYR A 38 -11.94 23.90 15.80
CA TYR A 38 -11.91 25.09 16.65
C TYR A 38 -10.75 26.05 16.35
N TYR A 39 -9.59 25.55 15.92
CA TYR A 39 -8.49 26.43 15.48
C TYR A 39 -8.82 27.17 14.19
N GLY A 40 -9.55 26.51 13.28
CA GLY A 40 -10.05 27.11 12.03
C GLY A 40 -11.15 28.13 12.28
N ILE A 41 -12.10 27.82 13.17
CA ILE A 41 -13.17 28.75 13.57
C ILE A 41 -12.59 30.04 14.16
N LEU A 42 -11.56 29.89 15.01
CA LEU A 42 -10.87 31.01 15.64
C LEU A 42 -9.79 31.64 14.75
N ASN A 43 -9.53 31.09 13.56
CA ASN A 43 -8.49 31.52 12.62
C ASN A 43 -7.11 31.72 13.28
N ILE A 44 -6.66 30.74 14.07
CA ILE A 44 -5.37 30.74 14.76
C ILE A 44 -4.57 29.47 14.45
N SER A 45 -3.24 29.54 14.59
CA SER A 45 -2.38 28.35 14.51
C SER A 45 -2.55 27.46 15.74
N LYS A 46 -2.31 26.15 15.60
CA LYS A 46 -2.21 25.22 16.74
C LYS A 46 -1.11 25.63 17.73
N THR A 47 -0.08 26.34 17.27
CA THR A 47 1.01 26.87 18.09
C THR A 47 0.78 28.31 18.59
N ALA A 48 -0.43 28.86 18.40
CA ALA A 48 -0.73 30.25 18.75
C ALA A 48 -0.62 30.50 20.27
N SER A 49 -0.18 31.71 20.61
CA SER A 49 -0.08 32.17 21.99
C SER A 49 -1.46 32.52 22.58
N GLU A 50 -1.57 32.59 23.90
CA GLU A 50 -2.82 33.03 24.57
C GLU A 50 -3.21 34.48 24.21
N GLU A 51 -2.23 35.32 23.90
CA GLU A 51 -2.47 36.70 23.48
C GLU A 51 -3.14 36.74 22.11
N GLU A 52 -2.62 35.96 21.15
CA GLU A 52 -3.19 35.81 19.81
C GLU A 52 -4.62 35.25 19.88
N LEU A 53 -4.86 34.24 20.74
CA LEU A 53 -6.18 33.67 20.99
C LEU A 53 -7.18 34.74 21.47
N LYS A 54 -6.80 35.55 22.46
CA LYS A 54 -7.66 36.62 23.02
C LYS A 54 -7.97 37.70 21.99
N VAL A 55 -6.99 38.09 21.18
CA VAL A 55 -7.17 39.09 20.12
C VAL A 55 -8.12 38.57 19.05
N SER A 56 -7.93 37.34 18.58
CA SER A 56 -8.80 36.75 17.56
C SER A 56 -10.24 36.59 18.07
N TYR A 57 -10.41 36.03 19.27
CA TYR A 57 -11.73 35.89 19.91
C TYR A 57 -12.47 37.23 20.04
N LYS A 58 -11.77 38.28 20.50
CA LYS A 58 -12.37 39.63 20.62
C LYS A 58 -12.83 40.20 19.27
N ASN A 59 -12.08 39.94 18.20
CA ASN A 59 -12.41 40.39 16.85
C ASN A 59 -13.63 39.64 16.28
N LEU A 60 -13.69 38.33 16.49
CA LEU A 60 -14.82 37.49 16.09
C LEU A 60 -16.09 37.86 16.86
N CYS A 61 -16.00 37.97 18.20
CA CYS A 61 -17.12 38.43 19.04
C CYS A 61 -17.64 39.79 18.62
N ARG A 62 -16.75 40.74 18.27
CA ARG A 62 -17.18 42.06 17.78
C ARG A 62 -17.92 41.98 16.44
N SER A 63 -17.67 40.97 15.63
CA SER A 63 -18.27 40.81 14.31
C SER A 63 -19.61 40.07 14.36
N PHE A 64 -19.74 39.09 15.26
CA PHE A 64 -20.92 38.23 15.39
C PHE A 64 -21.76 38.48 16.66
N HIS A 65 -21.61 39.63 17.34
CA HIS A 65 -22.43 39.93 18.52
C HIS A 65 -23.90 40.20 18.16
N PRO A 66 -24.90 39.57 18.82
CA PRO A 66 -26.31 39.70 18.45
C PRO A 66 -26.81 41.16 18.50
N ASP A 67 -26.34 41.97 19.46
CA ASP A 67 -26.76 43.38 19.59
C ASP A 67 -26.38 44.30 18.42
N LYS A 68 -25.46 43.89 17.54
CA LYS A 68 -25.10 44.72 16.38
C LYS A 68 -26.06 44.56 15.21
N HIS A 69 -26.88 43.52 15.22
CA HIS A 69 -27.75 43.17 14.12
C HIS A 69 -29.19 43.56 14.47
N HIS A 70 -29.79 44.42 13.62
CA HIS A 70 -31.11 44.99 13.86
C HIS A 70 -32.24 44.08 13.33
N ASN A 71 -31.94 43.25 12.33
CA ASN A 71 -32.88 42.29 11.76
C ASN A 71 -32.95 41.04 12.64
N GLU A 72 -34.15 40.53 12.92
CA GLU A 72 -34.34 39.32 13.74
C GLU A 72 -33.66 38.09 13.13
N GLU A 73 -33.68 37.94 11.81
CA GLU A 73 -33.02 36.85 11.10
C GLU A 73 -31.49 36.90 11.25
N HIS A 74 -30.90 38.07 11.02
CA HIS A 74 -29.46 38.28 11.22
C HIS A 74 -29.06 38.07 12.69
N LYS A 75 -29.93 38.45 13.63
CA LYS A 75 -29.68 38.26 15.07
C LYS A 75 -29.64 36.77 15.44
N ARG A 76 -30.55 35.95 14.91
CA ARG A 76 -30.56 34.49 15.14
C ARG A 76 -29.30 33.82 14.57
N ILE A 77 -28.88 34.19 13.37
CA ILE A 77 -27.68 33.61 12.73
C ILE A 77 -26.42 34.05 13.49
N ALA A 78 -26.34 35.33 13.89
CA ALA A 78 -25.24 35.84 14.70
C ALA A 78 -25.16 35.13 16.06
N GLU A 79 -26.30 34.88 16.72
CA GLU A 79 -26.37 34.14 17.98
C GLU A 79 -25.86 32.69 17.82
N ALA A 80 -26.29 31.97 16.79
CA ALA A 80 -25.82 30.61 16.52
C ALA A 80 -24.29 30.55 16.31
N ARG A 81 -23.74 31.47 15.49
CA ARG A 81 -22.29 31.54 15.27
C ARG A 81 -21.53 31.99 16.50
N PHE A 82 -22.08 32.91 17.28
CA PHE A 82 -21.48 33.38 18.53
C PHE A 82 -21.31 32.24 19.54
N GLN A 83 -22.30 31.34 19.65
CA GLN A 83 -22.22 30.17 20.51
C GLN A 83 -21.06 29.23 20.11
N VAL A 84 -20.89 28.96 18.81
CA VAL A 84 -19.79 28.12 18.30
C VAL A 84 -18.43 28.76 18.57
N ILE A 85 -18.29 30.07 18.36
CA ILE A 85 -17.05 30.81 18.65
C ILE A 85 -16.72 30.78 20.15
N GLN A 86 -17.75 30.94 21.00
CA GLN A 86 -17.60 30.88 22.45
C GLN A 86 -17.15 29.49 22.92
N GLN A 87 -17.76 28.43 22.38
CA GLN A 87 -17.39 27.04 22.66
C GLN A 87 -15.93 26.75 22.24
N ALA A 88 -15.53 27.17 21.04
CA ALA A 88 -14.16 27.03 20.57
C ALA A 88 -13.17 27.75 21.51
N TYR A 89 -13.48 28.98 21.93
CA TYR A 89 -12.63 29.71 22.87
C TYR A 89 -12.55 29.03 24.24
N GLU A 90 -13.66 28.51 24.78
CA GLU A 90 -13.67 27.82 26.08
C GLU A 90 -12.77 26.58 26.07
N VAL A 91 -12.82 25.81 24.99
CA VAL A 91 -12.01 24.59 24.84
C VAL A 91 -10.53 24.92 24.67
N ILE A 92 -10.20 25.89 23.80
CA ILE A 92 -8.80 26.21 23.47
C ILE A 92 -8.13 27.07 24.56
N SER A 93 -8.89 27.85 25.33
CA SER A 93 -8.34 28.67 26.42
C SER A 93 -7.98 27.87 27.68
N ASP A 94 -8.65 26.75 27.94
CA ASP A 94 -8.32 25.85 29.04
C ASP A 94 -7.20 24.88 28.62
N PRO A 95 -6.01 24.90 29.25
CA PRO A 95 -4.91 24.02 28.89
C PRO A 95 -5.27 22.53 28.94
N GLN A 96 -6.15 22.10 29.84
CA GLN A 96 -6.55 20.69 29.96
C GLN A 96 -7.49 20.29 28.82
N LYS A 97 -8.50 21.12 28.53
CA LYS A 97 -9.43 20.89 27.40
C LYS A 97 -8.73 21.01 26.06
N ARG A 98 -7.78 21.94 25.92
CA ARG A 98 -6.94 22.09 24.72
C ARG A 98 -6.13 20.83 24.46
N VAL A 99 -5.48 20.27 25.48
CA VAL A 99 -4.75 18.99 25.34
C VAL A 99 -5.70 17.86 24.94
N ILE A 100 -6.88 17.74 25.56
CA ILE A 100 -7.87 16.72 25.21
C ILE A 100 -8.34 16.88 23.76
N TYR A 101 -8.65 18.10 23.35
CA TYR A 101 -9.06 18.43 21.98
C TYR A 101 -7.95 18.16 20.96
N ASP A 102 -6.70 18.55 21.26
CA ASP A 102 -5.54 18.29 20.41
C ASP A 102 -5.27 16.78 20.25
N THR A 103 -5.65 15.99 21.26
CA THR A 103 -5.40 14.54 21.33
C THR A 103 -6.53 13.70 20.73
N TYR A 104 -7.78 14.11 20.92
CA TYR A 104 -8.97 13.30 20.67
C TYR A 104 -10.10 14.03 19.91
N GLY A 105 -9.89 15.28 19.51
CA GLY A 105 -10.90 16.12 18.85
C GLY A 105 -12.12 16.40 19.73
N GLU A 106 -13.26 16.72 19.09
CA GLU A 106 -14.52 16.98 19.80
C GLU A 106 -15.07 15.75 20.54
N GLU A 107 -14.80 14.54 20.03
CA GLU A 107 -15.26 13.29 20.64
C GLU A 107 -14.63 13.09 22.03
N GLY A 108 -13.36 13.49 22.19
CA GLY A 108 -12.67 13.45 23.47
C GLY A 108 -13.26 14.37 24.54
N LEU A 109 -13.85 15.50 24.15
CA LEU A 109 -14.47 16.45 25.08
C LEU A 109 -15.82 15.95 25.63
N LYS A 110 -16.49 15.05 24.90
CA LYS A 110 -17.78 14.47 25.31
C LYS A 110 -17.63 13.33 26.32
N ALA A 111 -16.45 12.72 26.39
CA ALA A 111 -16.13 11.67 27.35
C ALA A 111 -15.46 12.28 28.60
N THR A 112 -15.90 11.89 29.80
CA THR A 112 -15.34 12.39 31.06
C THR A 112 -14.04 11.64 31.38
N TRP A 113 -12.88 12.27 31.17
CA TRP A 113 -11.55 11.67 31.41
C TRP A 113 -10.84 12.29 32.62
N GLU A 114 -10.15 11.46 33.41
CA GLU A 114 -9.09 11.89 34.33
C GLU A 114 -7.72 11.58 33.69
N VAL A 115 -6.90 12.60 33.45
CA VAL A 115 -5.64 12.46 32.69
C VAL A 115 -4.49 12.01 33.60
N GLY A 116 -4.10 10.73 33.51
CA GLY A 116 -2.89 10.18 34.14
C GLY A 116 -1.60 10.44 33.33
N PRO A 117 -0.41 10.42 33.95
CA PRO A 117 0.81 10.89 33.30
C PRO A 117 1.50 9.85 32.40
N LYS A 118 1.94 10.34 31.24
CA LYS A 118 2.95 9.80 30.30
C LYS A 118 2.68 8.46 29.65
N PHE A 119 2.05 8.50 28.47
CA PHE A 119 2.26 7.52 27.41
C PHE A 119 2.49 8.22 26.06
N LYS A 120 3.05 7.46 25.11
CA LYS A 120 3.40 7.79 23.72
C LYS A 120 2.47 8.81 23.06
N THR A 121 2.98 9.55 22.06
CA THR A 121 2.20 10.57 21.35
C THR A 121 0.88 9.98 20.81
N PRO A 122 -0.24 10.73 20.85
CA PRO A 122 -1.56 10.22 20.49
C PRO A 122 -1.66 9.78 19.02
N GLU A 123 -0.93 10.46 18.13
CA GLU A 123 -0.81 10.06 16.72
C GLU A 123 -0.14 8.69 16.58
N GLU A 124 0.90 8.41 17.37
CA GLU A 124 1.55 7.10 17.38
C GLU A 124 0.65 6.02 17.99
N LEU A 125 -0.18 6.36 18.98
CA LEU A 125 -1.12 5.43 19.62
C LEU A 125 -2.30 5.09 18.70
N GLN A 126 -2.89 6.07 18.05
CA GLN A 126 -3.97 5.87 17.08
C GLN A 126 -3.45 5.11 15.85
N ALA A 127 -2.29 5.51 15.32
CA ALA A 127 -1.64 4.78 14.23
C ALA A 127 -1.24 3.36 14.66
N GLU A 128 -0.76 3.14 15.89
CA GLU A 128 -0.50 1.79 16.41
C GLU A 128 -1.79 0.99 16.56
N TYR A 129 -2.88 1.57 17.05
CA TYR A 129 -4.16 0.89 17.25
C TYR A 129 -4.83 0.54 15.93
N GLU A 130 -4.90 1.47 14.98
CA GLU A 130 -5.40 1.22 13.63
C GLU A 130 -4.56 0.17 12.91
N LYS A 131 -3.24 0.25 13.06
CA LYS A 131 -2.32 -0.77 12.54
C LYS A 131 -2.57 -2.12 13.20
N GLN A 132 -2.81 -2.19 14.50
CA GLN A 132 -3.13 -3.43 15.21
C GLN A 132 -4.50 -3.99 14.81
N ALA A 133 -5.53 -3.14 14.70
CA ALA A 133 -6.87 -3.52 14.27
C ALA A 133 -6.87 -4.03 12.83
N ARG A 134 -6.13 -3.37 11.93
CA ARG A 134 -5.91 -3.82 10.55
C ARG A 134 -5.18 -5.15 10.50
N LEU A 135 -4.07 -5.28 11.24
CA LEU A 135 -3.33 -6.55 11.33
C LEU A 135 -4.20 -7.68 11.89
N LYS A 136 -5.07 -7.38 12.87
CA LYS A 136 -6.01 -8.33 13.44
C LYS A 136 -7.11 -8.72 12.45
N ARG A 137 -7.72 -7.77 11.73
CA ARG A 137 -8.67 -8.07 10.65
C ARG A 137 -8.03 -8.88 9.52
N GLU A 138 -6.81 -8.53 9.11
CA GLU A 138 -6.05 -9.31 8.10
C GLU A 138 -5.78 -10.74 8.62
N GLN A 139 -5.39 -10.89 9.89
CA GLN A 139 -5.24 -12.20 10.52
C GLN A 139 -6.56 -12.96 10.61
N ASP A 140 -7.67 -12.30 10.94
CA ASP A 140 -8.99 -12.91 11.04
C ASP A 140 -9.51 -13.35 9.66
N LEU A 141 -9.28 -12.56 8.61
CA LEU A 141 -9.54 -12.95 7.21
C LEU A 141 -8.68 -14.13 6.76
N ASP A 142 -7.39 -14.13 7.11
CA ASP A 142 -6.51 -15.29 6.86
C ASP A 142 -6.93 -16.53 7.67
N ASN A 143 -7.49 -16.34 8.87
CA ASN A 143 -8.02 -17.42 9.72
C ASN A 143 -9.40 -17.92 9.26
N LEU A 144 -10.19 -17.10 8.57
CA LEU A 144 -11.46 -17.50 7.94
C LEU A 144 -11.21 -18.53 6.83
N VAL A 145 -10.11 -18.39 6.09
CA VAL A 145 -9.71 -19.34 5.05
C VAL A 145 -8.82 -20.44 5.63
N ARG A 146 -9.45 -21.37 6.37
CA ARG A 146 -8.77 -22.56 6.93
C ARG A 146 -8.31 -23.56 5.87
N SER A 147 -8.76 -23.39 4.62
CA SER A 147 -8.46 -24.26 3.49
C SER A 147 -7.40 -23.62 2.58
N ARG A 148 -6.23 -24.26 2.46
CA ARG A 148 -5.15 -23.83 1.56
C ARG A 148 -5.07 -24.78 0.38
N GLY A 149 -5.15 -24.22 -0.83
CA GLY A 149 -5.08 -24.96 -2.08
C GLY A 149 -3.86 -24.53 -2.89
N GLU A 150 -3.20 -25.46 -3.55
CA GLU A 150 -2.16 -25.20 -4.52
C GLU A 150 -2.39 -26.08 -5.73
N VAL A 151 -2.50 -25.47 -6.90
CA VAL A 151 -2.61 -26.15 -8.19
C VAL A 151 -1.43 -25.69 -9.03
N GLN A 152 -0.62 -26.63 -9.48
CA GLN A 152 0.49 -26.38 -10.40
C GLN A 152 0.25 -27.14 -11.69
N LEU A 153 0.22 -26.42 -12.81
CA LEU A 153 0.02 -26.95 -14.15
C LEU A 153 1.28 -26.68 -14.97
N SER A 154 2.14 -27.68 -15.11
CA SER A 154 3.35 -27.58 -15.93
C SER A 154 3.03 -27.85 -17.40
N ILE A 155 3.28 -26.86 -18.25
CA ILE A 155 3.00 -26.90 -19.69
C ILE A 155 4.34 -26.95 -20.42
N ASP A 156 4.48 -27.90 -21.33
CA ASP A 156 5.59 -27.96 -22.28
C ASP A 156 5.19 -27.26 -23.58
N ALA A 157 5.81 -26.11 -23.84
CA ALA A 157 5.59 -25.29 -25.03
C ALA A 157 6.77 -25.36 -26.01
N THR A 158 7.75 -26.23 -25.79
CA THR A 158 8.93 -26.39 -26.66
C THR A 158 8.52 -26.65 -28.11
N GLN A 159 7.60 -27.58 -28.36
CA GLN A 159 7.11 -27.91 -29.71
C GLN A 159 6.31 -26.79 -30.40
N ILE A 160 5.88 -25.78 -29.64
CA ILE A 160 5.16 -24.62 -30.17
C ILE A 160 6.16 -23.60 -30.71
N LEU A 161 7.25 -23.37 -29.98
CA LEU A 161 8.22 -22.30 -30.24
C LEU A 161 9.40 -22.77 -31.08
N ASP A 162 9.87 -23.99 -30.85
CA ASP A 162 10.93 -24.65 -31.62
C ASP A 162 10.48 -26.06 -32.05
N PRO A 163 9.63 -26.15 -33.10
CA PRO A 163 9.17 -27.44 -33.60
C PRO A 163 10.34 -28.20 -34.22
N TYR A 164 10.73 -29.32 -33.58
CA TYR A 164 11.68 -30.26 -34.16
C TYR A 164 11.16 -30.78 -35.51
N GLU A 165 11.83 -30.39 -36.60
CA GLU A 165 11.61 -30.96 -37.92
C GLU A 165 12.68 -32.04 -38.15
N PRO A 166 12.30 -33.34 -38.21
CA PRO A 166 13.27 -34.39 -38.48
C PRO A 166 13.89 -34.16 -39.86
N PRO A 167 15.22 -34.36 -40.02
CA PRO A 167 15.85 -34.24 -41.32
C PRO A 167 15.22 -35.25 -42.28
N VAL A 168 14.67 -34.76 -43.38
CA VAL A 168 14.06 -35.61 -44.41
C VAL A 168 15.19 -36.35 -45.12
N PHE A 169 15.27 -37.68 -44.93
CA PHE A 169 16.27 -38.51 -45.63
C PHE A 169 15.94 -38.53 -47.12
N GLN A 170 16.79 -37.90 -47.93
CA GLN A 170 16.58 -37.78 -49.36
C GLN A 170 17.03 -39.05 -50.10
N SER A 171 16.14 -39.64 -50.89
CA SER A 171 16.55 -40.52 -52.00
C SER A 171 16.79 -39.68 -53.26
N PHE A 172 17.82 -40.03 -54.03
CA PHE A 172 18.21 -39.31 -55.26
C PHE A 172 17.03 -39.20 -56.25
N GLY A 173 16.71 -37.97 -56.69
CA GLY A 173 15.86 -37.71 -57.87
C GLY A 173 14.41 -37.26 -57.64
N GLN A 174 13.95 -37.03 -56.40
CA GLN A 174 12.59 -36.50 -56.16
C GLN A 174 12.55 -34.97 -55.90
N PRO A 175 11.53 -34.25 -56.41
CA PRO A 175 11.37 -32.82 -56.18
C PRO A 175 11.01 -32.51 -54.72
N THR A 176 11.52 -31.39 -54.22
CA THR A 176 11.36 -30.91 -52.84
C THR A 176 9.91 -30.52 -52.54
N ILE A 177 9.16 -31.40 -51.87
CA ILE A 177 7.89 -31.03 -51.23
C ILE A 177 8.23 -30.53 -49.83
N THR A 178 8.45 -29.22 -49.67
CA THR A 178 8.50 -28.62 -48.33
C THR A 178 7.09 -28.69 -47.72
N PRO A 179 6.92 -29.28 -46.52
CA PRO A 179 5.62 -29.30 -45.88
C PRO A 179 5.18 -27.85 -45.65
N LYS A 180 3.97 -27.50 -46.11
CA LYS A 180 3.40 -26.16 -45.85
C LYS A 180 3.40 -25.90 -44.35
N ARG A 181 4.16 -24.89 -43.91
CA ARG A 181 4.22 -24.45 -42.52
C ARG A 181 2.81 -24.09 -42.07
N LYS A 182 2.18 -24.95 -41.28
CA LYS A 182 0.82 -24.71 -40.76
C LYS A 182 0.87 -23.46 -39.85
N GLY A 183 -0.17 -22.63 -39.92
CA GLY A 183 -0.21 -21.34 -39.22
C GLY A 183 -0.05 -21.44 -37.68
N PRO A 184 0.19 -20.31 -37.00
CA PRO A 184 0.54 -20.26 -35.57
C PRO A 184 -0.51 -20.91 -34.65
N LEU A 185 -1.79 -20.86 -35.03
CA LEU A 185 -2.87 -21.49 -34.27
C LEU A 185 -2.79 -23.03 -34.25
N HIS A 186 -2.19 -23.65 -35.28
CA HIS A 186 -1.95 -25.09 -35.28
C HIS A 186 -0.72 -25.48 -34.45
N ALA A 187 0.20 -24.54 -34.20
CA ALA A 187 1.31 -24.77 -33.27
C ALA A 187 0.79 -24.89 -31.83
N LEU A 188 -0.23 -24.11 -31.45
CA LEU A 188 -0.84 -24.16 -30.12
C LEU A 188 -1.43 -25.54 -29.76
N THR A 189 -1.88 -26.32 -30.75
CA THR A 189 -2.40 -27.69 -30.51
C THR A 189 -1.31 -28.70 -30.16
N LYS A 190 -0.03 -28.34 -30.28
CA LYS A 190 1.11 -29.21 -29.94
C LYS A 190 1.58 -29.06 -28.49
N GLY A 191 1.05 -28.08 -27.74
CA GLY A 191 1.37 -27.93 -26.33
C GLY A 191 0.91 -29.15 -25.52
N GLN A 192 1.78 -29.67 -24.67
CA GLN A 192 1.48 -30.82 -23.82
C GLN A 192 1.49 -30.44 -22.35
N VAL A 193 0.53 -30.95 -21.59
CA VAL A 193 0.57 -30.85 -20.12
C VAL A 193 1.53 -31.92 -19.62
N GLN A 194 2.71 -31.50 -19.16
CA GLN A 194 3.76 -32.41 -18.69
C GLN A 194 3.42 -32.95 -17.29
N GLN A 195 2.93 -32.08 -16.40
CA GLN A 195 2.63 -32.44 -15.02
C GLN A 195 1.49 -31.59 -14.45
N LEU A 196 0.57 -32.23 -13.72
CA LEU A 196 -0.42 -31.59 -12.87
C LEU A 196 -0.12 -31.95 -11.41
N PHE A 197 0.14 -30.95 -10.58
CA PHE A 197 0.30 -31.11 -9.14
C PHE A 197 -0.83 -30.36 -8.43
N MET A 198 -1.49 -31.02 -7.49
CA MET A 198 -2.52 -30.42 -6.66
C MET A 198 -2.23 -30.73 -5.20
N ARG A 199 -2.39 -29.76 -4.33
CA ARG A 199 -2.30 -29.92 -2.89
C ARG A 199 -3.43 -29.16 -2.23
N HIS A 200 -4.11 -29.82 -1.32
CA HIS A 200 -5.14 -29.17 -0.51
C HIS A 200 -4.94 -29.53 0.96
N SER A 201 -5.01 -28.54 1.84
CA SER A 201 -4.82 -28.76 3.27
C SER A 201 -5.74 -27.88 4.11
N PHE A 202 -6.27 -28.44 5.18
CA PHE A 202 -7.10 -27.79 6.17
C PHE A 202 -6.35 -27.70 7.49
N GLU A 203 -6.28 -26.52 8.07
CA GLU A 203 -5.65 -26.29 9.39
C GLU A 203 -6.76 -26.11 10.45
N THR A 204 -6.67 -26.86 11.54
CA THR A 204 -7.53 -26.72 12.72
C THR A 204 -6.69 -26.56 13.98
N GLN A 205 -7.15 -25.73 14.91
CA GLN A 205 -6.49 -25.54 16.20
C GLN A 205 -7.21 -26.41 17.23
N LEU A 206 -6.51 -27.37 17.83
CA LEU A 206 -7.06 -28.23 18.90
C LEU A 206 -6.98 -27.55 20.27
N GLY A 207 -6.07 -26.59 20.42
CA GLY A 207 -5.88 -25.78 21.62
C GLY A 207 -4.93 -24.61 21.33
N PRO A 208 -4.60 -23.79 22.35
CA PRO A 208 -3.77 -22.60 22.15
C PRO A 208 -2.35 -22.92 21.67
N GLN A 209 -1.83 -24.10 22.00
CA GLN A 209 -0.46 -24.53 21.70
C GLN A 209 -0.37 -25.60 20.62
N THR A 210 -1.51 -26.14 20.14
CA THR A 210 -1.52 -27.32 19.25
C THR A 210 -2.38 -27.07 18.03
N ARG A 211 -1.79 -27.22 16.85
CA ARG A 211 -2.45 -27.12 15.56
C ARG A 211 -2.29 -28.41 14.79
N VAL A 212 -3.34 -28.83 14.12
CA VAL A 212 -3.34 -30.00 13.25
C VAL A 212 -3.68 -29.54 11.85
N THR A 213 -2.84 -29.91 10.88
CA THR A 213 -3.15 -29.74 9.46
C THR A 213 -3.38 -31.10 8.84
N PHE A 214 -4.49 -31.26 8.14
CA PHE A 214 -4.78 -32.44 7.35
C PHE A 214 -4.86 -32.05 5.89
N GLY A 215 -4.19 -32.78 5.00
CA GLY A 215 -4.20 -32.42 3.59
C GLY A 215 -3.90 -33.60 2.68
N GLY A 216 -4.28 -33.46 1.43
CA GLY A 216 -3.92 -34.38 0.35
C GLY A 216 -3.02 -33.67 -0.66
N SER A 217 -2.10 -34.40 -1.26
CA SER A 217 -1.40 -33.98 -2.46
C SER A 217 -1.56 -35.03 -3.55
N MET A 218 -1.57 -34.59 -4.80
CA MET A 218 -1.67 -35.42 -5.99
C MET A 218 -0.68 -34.90 -7.02
N VAL A 219 0.05 -35.79 -7.65
CA VAL A 219 0.89 -35.52 -8.82
C VAL A 219 0.41 -36.44 -9.93
N SER A 220 0.14 -35.89 -11.12
CA SER A 220 -0.02 -36.64 -12.35
C SER A 220 1.04 -36.19 -13.34
N ARG A 221 1.82 -37.13 -13.88
CA ARG A 221 2.87 -36.87 -14.88
C ARG A 221 2.76 -37.92 -15.96
N ASN A 222 2.64 -37.48 -17.22
CA ASN A 222 2.55 -38.36 -18.40
C ASN A 222 1.51 -39.50 -18.25
N GLY A 223 0.32 -39.20 -17.71
CA GLY A 223 -0.76 -40.16 -17.53
C GLY A 223 -0.63 -41.08 -16.30
N MET A 224 0.50 -41.07 -15.59
CA MET A 224 0.64 -41.75 -14.31
C MET A 224 0.42 -40.79 -13.15
N GLY A 225 -0.58 -41.10 -12.33
CA GLY A 225 -0.97 -40.31 -11.16
C GLY A 225 -0.67 -41.02 -9.84
N GLY A 226 -0.20 -40.26 -8.85
CA GLY A 226 -0.04 -40.71 -7.47
C GLY A 226 -0.56 -39.65 -6.51
N GLY A 227 -1.22 -40.09 -5.44
CA GLY A 227 -1.71 -39.22 -4.38
C GLY A 227 -1.19 -39.64 -3.02
N ASN A 228 -1.01 -38.69 -2.12
CA ASN A 228 -0.70 -38.96 -0.73
C ASN A 228 -1.57 -38.10 0.20
N ILE A 229 -1.80 -38.61 1.40
CA ILE A 229 -2.51 -37.90 2.45
C ILE A 229 -1.48 -37.62 3.55
N THR A 230 -1.38 -36.36 3.95
CA THR A 230 -0.45 -35.86 4.97
C THR A 230 -1.21 -35.33 6.17
N GLY A 231 -0.85 -35.80 7.36
CA GLY A 231 -1.25 -35.19 8.63
C GLY A 231 -0.04 -34.52 9.27
N THR A 232 -0.17 -33.25 9.64
CA THR A 232 0.85 -32.53 10.42
C THR A 232 0.31 -32.10 11.77
N LEU A 233 1.06 -32.37 12.82
CA LEU A 233 0.81 -31.93 14.18
C LEU A 233 1.89 -30.93 14.56
N ARG A 234 1.51 -29.66 14.72
CA ARG A 234 2.38 -28.60 15.21
C ARG A 234 2.04 -28.32 16.66
N HIS A 235 3.02 -28.43 17.54
CA HIS A 235 2.87 -28.22 18.97
C HIS A 235 3.97 -27.28 19.50
N SER A 236 3.57 -26.19 20.15
CA SER A 236 4.49 -25.27 20.83
C SER A 236 4.70 -25.74 22.27
N VAL A 237 5.78 -26.48 22.52
CA VAL A 237 6.12 -27.03 23.84
C VAL A 237 6.49 -25.91 24.83
N SER A 238 7.19 -24.89 24.33
CA SER A 238 7.50 -23.67 25.08
C SER A 238 7.61 -22.48 24.10
N PRO A 239 7.66 -21.22 24.57
CA PRO A 239 7.89 -20.07 23.71
C PRO A 239 9.19 -20.15 22.89
N LYS A 240 10.16 -20.98 23.33
CA LYS A 240 11.44 -21.20 22.67
C LYS A 240 11.50 -22.50 21.85
N LEU A 241 10.59 -23.45 22.07
CA LEU A 241 10.64 -24.79 21.48
C LEU A 241 9.33 -25.12 20.76
N PHE A 242 9.42 -25.30 19.45
CA PHE A 242 8.31 -25.70 18.60
C PHE A 242 8.62 -27.04 17.92
N CYS A 243 7.65 -27.94 17.93
CA CYS A 243 7.75 -29.25 17.30
C CYS A 243 6.68 -29.38 16.21
N GLU A 244 7.03 -29.93 15.07
CA GLU A 244 6.15 -30.20 13.94
C GLU A 244 6.38 -31.64 13.47
N LEU A 245 5.41 -32.51 13.72
CA LEU A 245 5.41 -33.90 13.29
C LEU A 245 4.55 -34.03 12.04
N ASN A 246 5.11 -34.47 10.92
CA ASN A 246 4.43 -34.70 9.66
C ASN A 246 4.48 -36.21 9.33
N ALA A 247 3.32 -36.79 9.06
CA ALA A 247 3.20 -38.18 8.65
C ALA A 247 2.41 -38.30 7.35
N THR A 248 2.89 -39.16 6.45
CA THR A 248 2.19 -39.54 5.21
C THR A 248 1.51 -40.89 5.40
N LEU A 249 0.25 -41.00 4.96
CA LEU A 249 -0.59 -42.18 5.20
C LEU A 249 -0.47 -43.22 4.06
N LEU A 250 -0.40 -42.76 2.82
CA LEU A 250 -0.30 -43.61 1.63
C LEU A 250 1.17 -43.85 1.26
N ARG A 251 1.42 -44.86 0.41
CA ARG A 251 2.79 -45.16 -0.04
C ARG A 251 3.31 -44.06 -0.98
N PRO A 252 4.57 -43.61 -0.85
CA PRO A 252 5.52 -43.96 0.22
C PRO A 252 5.14 -43.33 1.57
N ARG A 253 5.14 -44.16 2.62
CA ARG A 253 4.88 -43.73 3.99
C ARG A 253 6.17 -43.19 4.57
N GLY A 254 6.10 -42.12 5.33
CA GLY A 254 7.25 -41.48 5.92
C GLY A 254 6.84 -40.54 7.03
N VAL A 255 7.71 -40.41 8.01
CA VAL A 255 7.54 -39.55 9.18
C VAL A 255 8.66 -38.53 9.20
N THR A 256 8.30 -37.26 9.34
CA THR A 256 9.24 -36.15 9.49
C THR A 256 8.95 -35.44 10.80
N LEU A 257 9.95 -35.36 11.67
CA LEU A 257 9.92 -34.54 12.87
C LEU A 257 10.79 -33.31 12.64
N LYS A 258 10.21 -32.12 12.72
CA LYS A 258 10.91 -30.84 12.68
C LYS A 258 10.82 -30.17 14.03
N THR A 259 11.95 -29.80 14.60
CA THR A 259 12.06 -29.12 15.89
C THR A 259 12.76 -27.79 15.66
N ILE A 260 12.15 -26.71 16.12
CA ILE A 260 12.67 -25.34 16.06
C ILE A 260 12.94 -24.91 17.50
N TYR A 261 14.21 -24.68 17.81
CA TYR A 261 14.66 -24.23 19.13
C TYR A 261 15.32 -22.86 19.03
N ASN A 262 14.67 -21.84 19.59
CA ASN A 262 15.21 -20.49 19.71
C ASN A 262 16.09 -20.43 20.96
N MET A 263 17.40 -20.60 20.77
CA MET A 263 18.39 -20.61 21.85
C MET A 263 18.47 -19.24 22.54
N SER A 264 18.51 -18.16 21.75
CA SER A 264 18.55 -16.77 22.22
C SER A 264 17.75 -15.86 21.28
N SER A 265 17.72 -14.54 21.56
CA SER A 265 17.12 -13.54 20.66
C SER A 265 17.75 -13.53 19.26
N ASP A 266 19.02 -13.91 19.17
CA ASP A 266 19.83 -13.79 17.96
C ASP A 266 20.29 -15.14 17.40
N SER A 267 20.01 -16.25 18.09
CA SER A 267 20.45 -17.60 17.70
C SER A 267 19.29 -18.60 17.70
N PHE A 268 19.24 -19.43 16.66
CA PHE A 268 18.25 -20.49 16.51
C PHE A 268 18.90 -21.79 16.04
N CYS A 269 18.27 -22.91 16.35
CA CYS A 269 18.64 -24.24 15.89
C CYS A 269 17.38 -24.96 15.38
N ASN A 270 17.42 -25.41 14.13
CA ASN A 270 16.36 -26.18 13.50
C ASN A 270 16.86 -27.60 13.24
N THR A 271 16.19 -28.60 13.80
CA THR A 271 16.52 -30.02 13.58
C THR A 271 15.38 -30.67 12.83
N THR A 272 15.65 -31.28 11.67
CA THR A 272 14.68 -32.04 10.89
C THR A 272 15.15 -33.49 10.79
N ILE A 273 14.35 -34.41 11.28
CA ILE A 273 14.58 -35.86 11.26
C ILE A 273 13.56 -36.48 10.32
N GLN A 274 14.01 -37.08 9.22
CA GLN A 274 13.16 -37.70 8.21
C GLN A 274 13.41 -39.19 8.14
N SER A 275 12.36 -39.99 8.35
CA SER A 275 12.38 -41.44 8.15
C SER A 275 11.40 -41.81 7.03
N LYS A 276 11.93 -42.39 5.95
CA LYS A 276 11.13 -42.96 4.85
C LYS A 276 10.72 -44.40 5.15
N THR A 277 11.52 -45.12 5.92
CA THR A 277 11.29 -46.52 6.31
C THR A 277 11.87 -46.76 7.69
N ILE A 278 11.26 -47.66 8.47
CA ILE A 278 11.76 -48.07 9.79
C ILE A 278 13.09 -48.84 9.67
N TYR A 279 13.30 -49.52 8.55
CA TYR A 279 14.51 -50.31 8.27
C TYR A 279 15.75 -49.48 7.92
N SER A 280 15.57 -48.22 7.53
CA SER A 280 16.67 -47.29 7.24
C SER A 280 16.78 -46.26 8.38
N PRO A 281 17.98 -45.94 8.86
CA PRO A 281 18.13 -44.87 9.83
C PRO A 281 17.65 -43.54 9.24
N PRO A 282 17.14 -42.64 10.10
CA PRO A 282 16.58 -41.38 9.65
C PRO A 282 17.69 -40.44 9.16
N ILE A 283 17.35 -39.63 8.16
CA ILE A 283 18.18 -38.52 7.71
C ILE A 283 17.99 -37.37 8.70
N VAL A 284 19.09 -36.91 9.27
CA VAL A 284 19.10 -35.80 10.23
C VAL A 284 19.69 -34.57 9.55
N THR A 285 18.94 -33.48 9.59
CA THR A 285 19.37 -32.16 9.11
C THR A 285 19.35 -31.19 10.29
N VAL A 286 20.48 -30.58 10.61
CA VAL A 286 20.62 -29.60 11.69
C VAL A 286 21.05 -28.27 11.08
N THR A 287 20.22 -27.24 11.20
CA THR A 287 20.54 -25.88 10.80
C THR A 287 20.69 -24.99 12.03
N THR A 288 21.89 -24.50 12.27
CA THR A 288 22.18 -23.55 13.35
C THR A 288 22.44 -22.19 12.74
N GLY A 289 21.73 -21.17 13.19
CA GLY A 289 21.88 -19.80 12.71
C GLY A 289 22.08 -18.81 13.83
N ARG A 290 22.82 -17.74 13.53
CA ARG A 290 23.03 -16.60 14.42
C ARG A 290 23.03 -15.29 13.63
N ARG A 291 22.44 -14.25 14.20
CA ARG A 291 22.56 -12.88 13.71
C ARG A 291 24.01 -12.41 13.89
N LEU A 292 24.70 -12.19 12.77
CA LEU A 292 26.10 -11.73 12.74
C LEU A 292 26.18 -10.21 12.83
N PHE A 293 25.25 -9.52 12.16
CA PHE A 293 25.15 -8.06 12.14
C PHE A 293 23.69 -7.63 12.29
N ALA A 294 23.45 -6.33 12.53
CA ALA A 294 22.10 -5.79 12.69
C ALA A 294 21.15 -6.16 11.54
N ALA A 295 21.64 -6.33 10.31
CA ALA A 295 20.81 -6.69 9.17
C ALA A 295 21.14 -8.06 8.55
N THR A 296 22.06 -8.83 9.13
CA THR A 296 22.59 -10.06 8.51
C THR A 296 22.62 -11.22 9.49
N THR A 297 22.07 -12.34 9.06
CA THR A 297 22.04 -13.62 9.77
C THR A 297 22.83 -14.65 8.99
N GLY A 298 23.80 -15.27 9.64
CA GLY A 298 24.50 -16.43 9.11
C GLY A 298 23.86 -17.71 9.61
N TYR A 299 23.83 -18.73 8.77
CA TYR A 299 23.38 -20.07 9.14
C TYR A 299 24.29 -21.13 8.55
N MET A 300 24.39 -22.25 9.27
CA MET A 300 25.08 -23.46 8.82
C MET A 300 24.11 -24.62 8.90
N THR A 301 23.98 -25.35 7.82
CA THR A 301 23.14 -26.56 7.72
C THR A 301 24.03 -27.77 7.53
N TYR A 302 23.92 -28.75 8.41
CA TYR A 302 24.52 -30.07 8.26
C TYR A 302 23.43 -31.09 7.94
N ARG A 303 23.60 -31.87 6.87
CA ARG A 303 22.72 -33.00 6.54
C ARG A 303 23.53 -34.29 6.57
N SER A 304 23.08 -35.26 7.37
CA SER A 304 23.76 -36.55 7.55
C SER A 304 23.80 -37.41 6.28
N GLY A 305 22.85 -37.22 5.36
CA GLY A 305 22.60 -38.17 4.26
C GLY A 305 22.04 -39.50 4.78
N GLU A 306 22.01 -40.51 3.92
CA GLU A 306 21.76 -41.90 4.29
C GLU A 306 23.03 -42.50 4.92
N TRP A 307 22.90 -43.13 6.09
CA TRP A 307 24.00 -43.77 6.83
C TRP A 307 23.58 -45.16 7.28
N GLY A 308 24.53 -45.96 7.76
CA GLY A 308 24.27 -47.27 8.33
C GLY A 308 25.04 -47.46 9.62
N LEU A 309 24.45 -48.12 10.61
CA LEU A 309 25.07 -48.40 11.89
C LEU A 309 24.74 -49.82 12.33
N LEU A 310 25.77 -50.64 12.57
CA LEU A 310 25.64 -51.98 13.16
C LEU A 310 24.60 -52.88 12.46
N GLY A 311 24.56 -52.85 11.13
CA GLY A 311 23.61 -53.64 10.30
C GLY A 311 22.27 -52.95 10.01
N TRP A 312 21.93 -51.88 10.73
CA TRP A 312 20.78 -51.03 10.39
C TRP A 312 21.13 -50.16 9.17
N GLY A 313 20.34 -50.26 8.10
CA GLY A 313 20.62 -49.60 6.83
C GLY A 313 21.56 -50.35 5.87
N GLY A 314 21.88 -51.63 6.13
CA GLY A 314 22.81 -52.43 5.31
C GLY A 314 22.41 -52.63 3.84
N ASP A 315 21.11 -52.65 3.54
CA ASP A 315 20.58 -52.83 2.17
C ASP A 315 20.34 -51.51 1.41
N VAL A 316 20.63 -50.36 2.01
CA VAL A 316 20.32 -49.03 1.43
C VAL A 316 21.40 -48.57 0.43
N SER A 317 22.15 -49.51 -0.15
CA SER A 317 23.12 -49.22 -1.19
C SER A 317 22.42 -49.15 -2.55
N ARG A 318 22.02 -47.93 -2.97
CA ARG A 318 21.93 -47.44 -4.37
C ARG A 318 21.30 -46.04 -4.52
N SER A 319 20.66 -45.48 -3.48
CA SER A 319 20.10 -44.12 -3.53
C SER A 319 21.18 -43.09 -3.18
N MET A 320 21.41 -42.11 -4.07
CA MET A 320 22.54 -41.17 -4.04
C MET A 320 22.43 -40.04 -3.00
N ASP A 321 21.68 -40.20 -1.91
CA ASP A 321 21.41 -39.10 -0.97
C ASP A 321 22.55 -38.94 0.07
N LYS A 322 23.65 -38.32 -0.37
CA LYS A 322 24.89 -38.15 0.41
C LYS A 322 24.87 -36.92 1.33
N SER A 323 25.70 -36.98 2.37
CA SER A 323 25.90 -35.89 3.34
C SER A 323 26.40 -34.61 2.67
N HIS A 324 25.94 -33.47 3.17
CA HIS A 324 26.44 -32.16 2.76
C HIS A 324 26.41 -31.15 3.90
N VAL A 325 27.22 -30.11 3.74
CA VAL A 325 27.24 -28.93 4.61
C VAL A 325 26.93 -27.72 3.76
N ALA A 326 26.03 -26.86 4.23
CA ALA A 326 25.75 -25.57 3.62
C ALA A 326 26.04 -24.44 4.60
N LEU A 327 26.63 -23.37 4.09
CA LEU A 327 26.87 -22.11 4.78
C LEU A 327 26.10 -21.03 4.05
N GLY A 328 25.22 -20.32 4.76
CA GLY A 328 24.40 -19.29 4.18
C GLY A 328 24.43 -17.98 4.96
N LEU A 329 24.21 -16.88 4.24
CA LEU A 329 24.04 -15.54 4.75
C LEU A 329 22.73 -15.01 4.19
N ALA A 330 21.86 -14.49 5.05
CA ALA A 330 20.64 -13.83 4.63
C ALA A 330 20.46 -12.53 5.40
N GLY A 331 19.98 -11.49 4.74
CA GLY A 331 19.85 -10.19 5.37
C GLY A 331 18.98 -9.21 4.61
N ALA A 332 18.82 -8.02 5.18
CA ALA A 332 18.12 -6.90 4.57
C ALA A 332 19.11 -5.78 4.20
N THR A 333 18.86 -5.08 3.10
CA THR A 333 19.67 -3.93 2.66
C THR A 333 19.04 -2.61 3.09
N GLY A 334 19.80 -1.80 3.83
CA GLY A 334 19.48 -0.40 4.18
C GLY A 334 18.63 -0.20 5.44
N ALA A 335 18.67 1.02 6.01
CA ALA A 335 17.95 1.40 7.23
C ALA A 335 16.42 1.28 7.14
N LYS A 336 15.87 1.35 5.91
CA LYS A 336 14.43 1.17 5.62
C LYS A 336 14.05 -0.23 5.10
N GLN A 337 14.94 -1.23 5.15
CA GLN A 337 14.72 -2.60 4.63
C GLN A 337 14.14 -2.64 3.19
N LYS A 338 14.76 -1.87 2.28
CA LYS A 338 14.33 -1.73 0.88
C LYS A 338 14.58 -2.99 0.05
N GLY A 339 15.43 -3.90 0.50
CA GLY A 339 15.68 -5.17 -0.18
C GLY A 339 16.11 -6.27 0.78
N ASN A 340 16.03 -7.51 0.31
CA ASN A 340 16.51 -8.70 1.01
C ASN A 340 17.53 -9.41 0.12
N TYR A 341 18.56 -9.97 0.71
CA TYR A 341 19.53 -10.80 0.01
C TYR A 341 19.70 -12.14 0.73
N SER A 342 20.00 -13.18 -0.03
CA SER A 342 20.51 -14.44 0.49
C SER A 342 21.64 -14.94 -0.38
N CYS A 343 22.64 -15.55 0.23
CA CYS A 343 23.73 -16.23 -0.44
C CYS A 343 23.99 -17.53 0.30
N GLU A 344 24.06 -18.64 -0.42
CA GLU A 344 24.26 -19.97 0.15
C GLU A 344 25.34 -20.72 -0.63
N LEU A 345 26.31 -21.24 0.09
CA LEU A 345 27.35 -22.14 -0.40
C LEU A 345 27.11 -23.51 0.21
N GLN A 346 26.69 -24.47 -0.62
CA GLN A 346 26.61 -25.88 -0.25
C GLN A 346 27.82 -26.63 -0.80
N THR A 347 28.48 -27.38 0.07
CA THR A 347 29.53 -28.34 -0.28
C THR A 347 29.05 -29.74 0.06
N GLY A 348 28.99 -30.61 -0.94
CA GLY A 348 28.56 -32.00 -0.77
C GLY A 348 29.34 -32.95 -1.68
N ILE A 349 29.29 -34.24 -1.38
CA ILE A 349 30.06 -35.27 -2.12
C ILE A 349 29.60 -35.39 -3.59
N ILE A 350 28.34 -35.05 -3.90
CA ILE A 350 27.76 -35.09 -5.26
C ILE A 350 27.28 -33.70 -5.68
N ALA A 351 26.50 -33.03 -4.83
CA ALA A 351 25.91 -31.75 -5.12
C ALA A 351 26.59 -30.65 -4.29
N SER A 352 27.42 -29.86 -4.97
CA SER A 352 27.91 -28.59 -4.46
C SER A 352 27.24 -27.47 -5.24
N HIS A 353 26.77 -26.43 -4.57
CA HIS A 353 26.16 -25.29 -5.23
C HIS A 353 26.49 -23.98 -4.54
N LEU A 354 26.56 -22.91 -5.33
CA LEU A 354 26.62 -21.52 -4.89
C LEU A 354 25.35 -20.85 -5.42
N ALA A 355 24.48 -20.39 -4.54
CA ALA A 355 23.25 -19.69 -4.89
C ALA A 355 23.25 -18.29 -4.27
N ALA A 356 22.76 -17.31 -5.02
CA ALA A 356 22.55 -15.95 -4.53
C ALA A 356 21.18 -15.44 -5.01
N ASP A 357 20.41 -14.88 -4.10
CA ASP A 357 19.15 -14.20 -4.38
C ASP A 357 19.22 -12.76 -3.89
N TYR A 358 18.62 -11.86 -4.67
CA TYR A 358 18.40 -10.48 -4.30
C TYR A 358 16.96 -10.09 -4.62
N THR A 359 16.23 -9.58 -3.63
CA THR A 359 14.88 -9.05 -3.79
C THR A 359 14.89 -7.55 -3.49
N HIS A 360 14.55 -6.74 -4.49
CA HIS A 360 14.41 -5.30 -4.36
C HIS A 360 12.93 -4.91 -4.30
N LYS A 361 12.53 -4.14 -3.29
CA LYS A 361 11.17 -3.56 -3.21
C LYS A 361 11.21 -2.22 -3.94
N MET A 362 10.61 -2.14 -5.13
CA MET A 362 10.53 -0.88 -5.88
C MET A 362 9.43 0.03 -5.32
N ASP A 363 8.25 -0.52 -5.08
CA ASP A 363 7.09 0.22 -4.58
C ASP A 363 6.33 -0.61 -3.51
N ARG A 364 5.28 -0.05 -2.89
CA ARG A 364 4.45 -0.71 -1.87
C ARG A 364 3.80 -2.00 -2.40
N GLN A 365 3.60 -2.10 -3.72
CA GLN A 365 2.90 -3.21 -4.38
C GLN A 365 3.81 -4.13 -5.21
N MET A 366 4.99 -3.69 -5.67
CA MET A 366 5.86 -4.48 -6.58
C MET A 366 7.21 -4.84 -5.96
N ARG A 367 7.61 -6.11 -6.10
CA ARG A 367 8.91 -6.64 -5.69
C ARG A 367 9.60 -7.29 -6.88
N LEU A 368 10.84 -6.90 -7.14
CA LEU A 368 11.70 -7.52 -8.13
C LEU A 368 12.62 -8.53 -7.43
N ARG A 369 12.72 -9.75 -7.97
CA ARG A 369 13.62 -10.80 -7.51
C ARG A 369 14.58 -11.16 -8.64
N VAL A 370 15.86 -11.23 -8.31
CA VAL A 370 16.92 -11.73 -9.18
C VAL A 370 17.63 -12.83 -8.41
N ALA A 371 17.85 -13.98 -9.04
CA ALA A 371 18.59 -15.06 -8.42
C ALA A 371 19.50 -15.75 -9.43
N GLY A 372 20.64 -16.23 -8.96
CA GLY A 372 21.56 -17.04 -9.75
C GLY A 372 22.07 -18.19 -8.92
N SER A 373 22.20 -19.36 -9.53
CA SER A 373 22.82 -20.51 -8.88
C SER A 373 23.78 -21.22 -9.82
N ILE A 374 24.89 -21.68 -9.27
CA ILE A 374 25.89 -22.50 -9.93
C ILE A 374 25.94 -23.79 -9.14
N SER A 375 25.62 -24.91 -9.77
CA SER A 375 25.60 -26.20 -9.10
C SER A 375 26.26 -27.28 -9.94
N THR A 376 26.88 -28.26 -9.28
CA THR A 376 27.55 -29.38 -9.97
C THR A 376 26.54 -30.30 -10.65
N VAL A 377 25.31 -30.39 -10.14
CA VAL A 377 24.26 -31.29 -10.65
C VAL A 377 23.20 -30.54 -11.46
N GLY A 378 22.81 -29.34 -11.04
CA GLY A 378 21.80 -28.52 -11.72
C GLY A 378 22.40 -27.47 -12.68
N GLY A 379 23.72 -27.43 -12.82
CA GLY A 379 24.44 -26.51 -13.69
C GLY A 379 24.27 -25.03 -13.33
N LEU A 380 24.33 -24.16 -14.32
CA LEU A 380 24.22 -22.70 -14.18
C LEU A 380 22.78 -22.28 -14.43
N THR A 381 22.15 -21.61 -13.46
CA THR A 381 20.81 -21.04 -13.60
C THR A 381 20.79 -19.56 -13.21
N ALA A 382 19.98 -18.79 -13.91
CA ALA A 382 19.67 -17.40 -13.62
C ALA A 382 18.16 -17.21 -13.70
N SER A 383 17.60 -16.45 -12.78
CA SER A 383 16.18 -16.13 -12.79
C SER A 383 15.92 -14.67 -12.45
N ILE A 384 14.90 -14.11 -13.10
CA ILE A 384 14.40 -12.77 -12.86
C ILE A 384 12.88 -12.87 -12.73
N GLY A 385 12.31 -12.23 -11.71
CA GLY A 385 10.88 -12.25 -11.51
C GLY A 385 10.35 -11.02 -10.81
N SER A 386 9.08 -10.75 -11.04
CA SER A 386 8.32 -9.67 -10.42
C SER A 386 7.14 -10.26 -9.66
N ASP A 387 6.95 -9.86 -8.41
CA ASP A 387 5.76 -10.13 -7.60
C ASP A 387 4.99 -8.81 -7.43
N HIS A 388 3.74 -8.79 -7.91
CA HIS A 388 2.87 -7.64 -7.95
C HIS A 388 1.62 -7.89 -7.11
N LYS A 389 1.38 -7.06 -6.10
CA LYS A 389 0.15 -7.04 -5.32
C LYS A 389 -0.92 -6.29 -6.13
N ILE A 390 -1.89 -7.02 -6.70
CA ILE A 390 -2.96 -6.45 -7.53
C ILE A 390 -4.11 -5.92 -6.65
N SER A 391 -4.35 -6.58 -5.52
CA SER A 391 -5.41 -6.25 -4.56
C SER A 391 -4.96 -6.63 -3.15
N SER A 392 -5.70 -6.23 -2.11
CA SER A 392 -5.45 -6.61 -0.70
C SER A 392 -5.14 -8.10 -0.54
N ASN A 393 -5.92 -8.94 -1.24
CA ASN A 393 -5.90 -10.40 -1.08
C ASN A 393 -5.39 -11.16 -2.32
N THR A 394 -4.96 -10.47 -3.39
CA THR A 394 -4.50 -11.10 -4.64
C THR A 394 -3.10 -10.64 -5.01
N ARG A 395 -2.20 -11.60 -5.24
CA ARG A 395 -0.86 -11.35 -5.80
C ARG A 395 -0.67 -12.13 -7.08
N PHE A 396 0.00 -11.48 -8.02
CA PHE A 396 0.42 -12.05 -9.28
C PHE A 396 1.92 -11.94 -9.36
N ALA A 397 2.59 -13.06 -9.58
CA ALA A 397 4.02 -13.10 -9.81
C ALA A 397 4.31 -13.73 -11.17
N MET A 398 5.30 -13.19 -11.83
CA MET A 398 5.83 -13.67 -13.09
C MET A 398 7.33 -13.80 -12.95
N SER A 399 7.90 -14.93 -13.32
CA SER A 399 9.34 -15.13 -13.32
C SER A 399 9.81 -15.85 -14.57
N MET A 400 11.00 -15.51 -15.02
CA MET A 400 11.73 -16.18 -16.06
C MET A 400 12.97 -16.80 -15.45
N GLU A 401 13.21 -18.07 -15.72
CA GLU A 401 14.39 -18.82 -15.34
C GLU A 401 15.06 -19.36 -16.60
N CYS A 402 16.37 -19.20 -16.71
CA CYS A 402 17.16 -19.74 -17.80
C CYS A 402 18.46 -20.35 -17.30
N GLY A 403 18.92 -21.41 -17.94
CA GLY A 403 20.13 -22.08 -17.50
C GLY A 403 20.49 -23.32 -18.31
N VAL A 404 21.65 -23.89 -18.01
CA VAL A 404 22.15 -25.14 -18.58
C VAL A 404 22.32 -26.13 -17.43
N PRO A 405 21.62 -27.28 -17.40
CA PRO A 405 20.77 -27.86 -18.45
C PRO A 405 19.27 -27.54 -18.31
N THR A 406 18.86 -26.60 -17.47
CA THR A 406 17.43 -26.34 -17.17
C THR A 406 16.63 -25.77 -18.34
N GLY A 407 17.29 -25.18 -19.33
CA GLY A 407 16.67 -24.59 -20.51
C GLY A 407 16.11 -23.20 -20.25
N VAL A 408 14.93 -22.91 -20.76
CA VAL A 408 14.22 -21.63 -20.59
C VAL A 408 12.81 -21.90 -20.08
N LEU A 409 12.50 -21.41 -18.89
CA LEU A 409 11.24 -21.63 -18.18
C LEU A 409 10.61 -20.30 -17.77
N MET A 410 9.35 -20.11 -18.11
CA MET A 410 8.54 -18.99 -17.67
C MET A 410 7.53 -19.49 -16.64
N GLN A 411 7.36 -18.79 -15.53
CA GLN A 411 6.45 -19.19 -14.47
C GLN A 411 5.49 -18.05 -14.13
N PHE A 412 4.20 -18.36 -14.22
CA PHE A 412 3.14 -17.51 -13.71
C PHE A 412 2.65 -18.06 -12.38
N LYS A 413 2.41 -17.16 -11.42
CA LYS A 413 1.91 -17.53 -10.10
C LYS A 413 0.84 -16.54 -9.68
N VAL A 414 -0.36 -17.03 -9.44
CA VAL A 414 -1.46 -16.26 -8.86
C VAL A 414 -1.75 -16.81 -7.49
N SER A 415 -1.80 -15.94 -6.48
CA SER A 415 -2.23 -16.32 -5.15
C SER A 415 -3.37 -15.43 -4.67
N ARG A 416 -4.49 -16.03 -4.27
CA ARG A 416 -5.65 -15.33 -3.72
C ARG A 416 -6.23 -16.11 -2.56
N LEU A 417 -6.41 -15.46 -1.40
CA LEU A 417 -7.13 -16.01 -0.24
C LEU A 417 -6.73 -17.47 0.08
N GLY A 418 -5.43 -17.73 0.30
CA GLY A 418 -4.93 -19.08 0.62
C GLY A 418 -4.87 -20.09 -0.54
N GLN A 419 -5.41 -19.75 -1.73
CA GLN A 419 -5.29 -20.55 -2.95
C GLN A 419 -4.13 -20.05 -3.82
N LYS A 420 -3.35 -20.98 -4.38
CA LYS A 420 -2.22 -20.71 -5.27
C LYS A 420 -2.39 -21.46 -6.57
N LEU A 421 -2.28 -20.75 -7.70
CA LEU A 421 -2.18 -21.31 -9.03
C LEU A 421 -0.79 -21.01 -9.57
N VAL A 422 -0.05 -22.05 -9.98
CA VAL A 422 1.31 -21.93 -10.51
C VAL A 422 1.36 -22.58 -11.88
N VAL A 423 1.72 -21.83 -12.92
CA VAL A 423 1.77 -22.34 -14.29
C VAL A 423 3.19 -22.14 -14.83
N PRO A 424 4.10 -23.09 -14.62
CA PRO A 424 5.38 -23.09 -15.31
C PRO A 424 5.20 -23.58 -16.76
N ILE A 425 5.73 -22.79 -17.68
CA ILE A 425 5.72 -23.00 -19.12
C ILE A 425 7.18 -23.19 -19.55
N ILE A 426 7.51 -24.39 -20.02
CA ILE A 426 8.83 -24.69 -20.57
C ILE A 426 8.85 -24.18 -22.00
N LEU A 427 9.70 -23.19 -22.28
CA LEU A 427 9.82 -22.57 -23.59
C LEU A 427 10.86 -23.29 -24.45
N SER A 428 11.96 -23.71 -23.84
CA SER A 428 13.04 -24.49 -24.48
C SER A 428 13.66 -25.45 -23.46
N SER A 429 14.06 -26.64 -23.91
CA SER A 429 14.87 -27.58 -23.12
C SER A 429 16.36 -27.19 -23.09
N GLU A 430 16.78 -26.34 -24.02
CA GLU A 430 18.14 -25.81 -24.10
C GLU A 430 18.17 -24.32 -23.85
N PHE A 431 19.32 -23.78 -23.44
CA PHE A 431 19.45 -22.35 -23.25
C PHE A 431 19.42 -21.63 -24.60
N ASP A 432 18.36 -20.86 -24.84
CA ASP A 432 18.29 -19.92 -25.96
C ASP A 432 18.11 -18.49 -25.45
N PHE A 433 19.08 -17.65 -25.78
CA PHE A 433 19.07 -16.24 -25.44
C PHE A 433 17.87 -15.49 -26.08
N ARG A 434 17.47 -15.86 -27.30
CA ARG A 434 16.36 -15.20 -28.01
C ARG A 434 15.03 -15.43 -27.30
N LEU A 435 14.75 -16.69 -26.95
CA LEU A 435 13.56 -17.05 -26.18
C LEU A 435 13.60 -16.46 -24.76
N THR A 436 14.79 -16.36 -24.17
CA THR A 436 14.97 -15.69 -22.86
C THR A 436 14.62 -14.20 -22.93
N PHE A 437 15.11 -13.51 -23.95
CA PHE A 437 14.84 -12.08 -24.15
C PHE A 437 13.38 -11.82 -24.51
N LEU A 438 12.80 -12.57 -25.45
CA LEU A 438 11.40 -12.40 -25.84
C LEU A 438 10.45 -12.76 -24.71
N GLY A 439 10.75 -13.84 -23.96
CA GLY A 439 9.99 -14.26 -22.80
C GLY A 439 10.05 -13.28 -21.62
N THR A 440 11.06 -12.41 -21.54
CA THR A 440 11.10 -11.35 -20.52
C THR A 440 10.48 -10.05 -21.03
N ALA A 441 10.87 -9.60 -22.22
CA ALA A 441 10.46 -8.31 -22.77
C ALA A 441 8.97 -8.24 -23.14
N ILE A 442 8.42 -9.27 -23.80
CA ILE A 442 7.02 -9.24 -24.26
C ILE A 442 6.05 -9.21 -23.07
N PRO A 443 6.12 -10.13 -22.09
CA PRO A 443 5.18 -10.10 -20.97
C PRO A 443 5.31 -8.84 -20.11
N ALA A 444 6.53 -8.29 -19.96
CA ALA A 444 6.72 -7.02 -19.27
C ALA A 444 6.06 -5.85 -20.02
N ALA A 445 6.26 -5.75 -21.34
CA ALA A 445 5.61 -4.72 -22.16
C ALA A 445 4.08 -4.86 -22.16
N VAL A 446 3.56 -6.08 -22.25
CA VAL A 446 2.12 -6.36 -22.17
C VAL A 446 1.56 -5.99 -20.80
N ALA A 447 2.26 -6.32 -19.71
CA ALA A 447 1.84 -5.94 -18.36
C ALA A 447 1.77 -4.42 -18.19
N MET A 448 2.77 -3.68 -18.69
CA MET A 448 2.77 -2.21 -18.68
C MET A 448 1.63 -1.62 -19.52
N ALA A 449 1.37 -2.17 -20.70
CA ALA A 449 0.28 -1.72 -21.56
C ALA A 449 -1.11 -1.98 -20.93
N ILE A 450 -1.31 -3.14 -20.31
CA ILE A 450 -2.56 -3.46 -19.59
C ILE A 450 -2.76 -2.49 -18.41
N ASP A 451 -1.69 -2.20 -17.66
CA ASP A 451 -1.77 -1.28 -16.54
C ASP A 451 -2.19 0.13 -16.99
N GLN A 452 -1.52 0.67 -18.03
CA GLN A 452 -1.78 2.03 -18.50
C GLN A 452 -3.11 2.17 -19.25
N TRP A 453 -3.51 1.20 -20.09
CA TRP A 453 -4.68 1.35 -20.97
C TRP A 453 -5.96 0.74 -20.42
N ILE A 454 -5.89 -0.22 -19.51
CA ILE A 454 -7.08 -0.92 -19.00
C ILE A 454 -7.28 -0.67 -17.52
N LEU A 455 -6.25 -0.86 -16.69
CA LEU A 455 -6.40 -0.80 -15.23
C LEU A 455 -6.53 0.64 -14.72
N LYS A 456 -5.60 1.53 -15.08
CA LYS A 456 -5.64 2.95 -14.68
C LYS A 456 -6.95 3.67 -15.03
N PRO A 457 -7.44 3.66 -16.30
CA PRO A 457 -8.67 4.37 -16.64
C PRO A 457 -9.92 3.75 -15.98
N ARG A 458 -9.92 2.45 -15.71
CA ARG A 458 -11.00 1.81 -14.94
C ARG A 458 -11.00 2.26 -13.48
N ARG A 459 -9.82 2.36 -12.84
CA ARG A 459 -9.67 2.84 -11.46
C ARG A 459 -10.14 4.29 -11.33
N GLN A 460 -9.66 5.18 -12.21
CA GLN A 460 -10.10 6.59 -12.23
C GLN A 460 -11.61 6.72 -12.41
N LYS A 461 -12.22 5.93 -13.29
CA LYS A 461 -13.68 5.88 -13.44
C LYS A 461 -14.40 5.43 -12.17
N GLN A 462 -13.88 4.42 -11.47
CA GLN A 462 -14.46 3.94 -10.21
C GLN A 462 -14.37 4.99 -9.10
N ILE A 463 -13.22 5.66 -8.97
CA ILE A 463 -13.00 6.74 -7.99
C ILE A 463 -13.99 7.89 -8.27
N LYS A 464 -14.08 8.35 -9.53
CA LYS A 464 -15.01 9.41 -9.93
C LYS A 464 -16.47 9.06 -9.66
N LEU A 465 -16.89 7.82 -9.95
CA LEU A 465 -18.24 7.35 -9.64
C LEU A 465 -18.51 7.32 -8.13
N LYS A 466 -17.51 6.92 -7.33
CA LYS A 466 -17.65 6.87 -5.87
C LYS A 466 -17.70 8.26 -5.24
N ILE A 467 -16.89 9.20 -5.71
CA ILE A 467 -16.96 10.62 -5.33
C ILE A 467 -18.35 11.18 -5.64
N ARG A 468 -18.90 10.88 -6.81
CA ARG A 468 -20.26 11.30 -7.19
C ARG A 468 -21.31 10.71 -6.25
N GLU A 469 -21.23 9.42 -5.93
CA GLU A 469 -22.13 8.76 -4.98
C GLU A 469 -22.07 9.42 -3.60
N LEU A 470 -20.87 9.75 -3.10
CA LEU A 470 -20.68 10.45 -1.83
C LEU A 470 -21.25 11.87 -1.85
N ARG A 471 -21.09 12.60 -2.96
CA ARG A 471 -21.71 13.93 -3.15
C ARG A 471 -23.22 13.84 -3.11
N GLU A 472 -23.81 12.83 -3.73
CA GLU A 472 -25.27 12.60 -3.71
C GLU A 472 -25.76 12.21 -2.29
N GLN A 473 -25.01 11.36 -1.57
CA GLN A 473 -25.35 10.97 -0.19
C GLN A 473 -25.26 12.13 0.82
N HIS A 474 -24.33 13.06 0.61
CA HIS A 474 -24.08 14.20 1.51
C HIS A 474 -24.60 15.54 0.97
N ALA A 475 -25.44 15.52 -0.07
CA ALA A 475 -25.95 16.74 -0.72
C ALA A 475 -26.68 17.66 0.27
N ASP A 476 -27.48 17.10 1.17
CA ASP A 476 -28.23 17.87 2.18
C ASP A 476 -27.28 18.60 3.15
N ILE A 477 -26.18 17.97 3.56
CA ILE A 477 -25.19 18.57 4.46
C ILE A 477 -24.45 19.70 3.76
N LEU A 478 -24.08 19.50 2.49
CA LEU A 478 -23.43 20.52 1.67
C LEU A 478 -24.35 21.72 1.42
N ALA A 479 -25.63 21.48 1.14
CA ALA A 479 -26.62 22.54 0.99
C ALA A 479 -26.79 23.35 2.28
N ASN A 480 -26.87 22.68 3.43
CA ASN A 480 -26.93 23.34 4.73
C ASN A 480 -25.67 24.18 5.00
N ARG A 481 -24.47 23.62 4.79
CA ARG A 481 -23.19 24.35 4.96
C ARG A 481 -23.05 25.53 3.99
N LYS A 482 -23.53 25.41 2.75
CA LYS A 482 -23.58 26.51 1.77
C LYS A 482 -24.44 27.66 2.28
N ALA A 483 -25.69 27.37 2.68
CA ALA A 483 -26.60 28.39 3.22
C ALA A 483 -26.01 29.07 4.47
N GLU A 484 -25.43 28.26 5.35
CA GLU A 484 -24.72 28.69 6.56
C GLU A 484 -23.54 29.63 6.32
N ALA A 485 -22.80 29.40 5.22
CA ALA A 485 -21.70 30.25 4.81
C ALA A 485 -22.22 31.56 4.19
N GLU A 486 -23.17 31.49 3.27
CA GLU A 486 -23.81 32.66 2.65
C GLU A 486 -24.38 33.61 3.70
N ASP A 487 -25.05 33.08 4.71
CA ASP A 487 -25.60 33.85 5.80
C ASP A 487 -24.50 34.52 6.64
N ALA A 488 -23.40 33.82 6.91
CA ALA A 488 -22.24 34.43 7.56
C ALA A 488 -21.61 35.55 6.71
N GLN A 489 -21.55 35.39 5.38
CA GLN A 489 -21.07 36.45 4.48
C GLN A 489 -21.99 37.68 4.52
N LYS A 490 -23.32 37.48 4.49
CA LYS A 490 -24.32 38.55 4.62
C LYS A 490 -24.15 39.33 5.93
N LEU A 491 -23.92 38.65 7.06
CA LEU A 491 -23.70 39.31 8.35
C LEU A 491 -22.47 40.22 8.36
N VAL A 492 -21.42 39.78 7.68
CA VAL A 492 -20.10 40.43 7.67
C VAL A 492 -19.98 41.54 6.61
N SER A 493 -20.84 41.53 5.59
CA SER A 493 -20.88 42.51 4.49
C SER A 493 -20.75 43.97 4.94
N SER A 494 -21.59 44.42 5.88
CA SER A 494 -21.59 45.80 6.38
C SER A 494 -20.29 46.18 7.12
N ALA A 495 -19.63 45.21 7.75
CA ALA A 495 -18.35 45.42 8.41
C ALA A 495 -17.20 45.48 7.39
N ALA A 496 -17.25 44.61 6.37
CA ALA A 496 -16.31 44.61 5.26
C ALA A 496 -16.32 45.96 4.52
N GLU A 497 -17.50 46.48 4.15
CA GLU A 497 -17.62 47.78 3.48
C GLU A 497 -17.02 48.94 4.29
N ARG A 498 -17.27 48.96 5.60
CA ARG A 498 -16.68 49.97 6.50
C ARG A 498 -15.17 49.88 6.51
N LYS A 499 -14.62 48.66 6.59
CA LYS A 499 -13.17 48.43 6.53
C LYS A 499 -12.60 48.82 5.18
N THR A 500 -13.26 48.47 4.08
CA THR A 500 -12.86 48.90 2.72
C THR A 500 -12.74 50.42 2.62
N LYS A 501 -13.71 51.17 3.14
CA LYS A 501 -13.67 52.65 3.14
C LYS A 501 -12.52 53.20 4.01
N MET A 502 -12.28 52.60 5.18
CA MET A 502 -11.18 53.02 6.06
C MET A 502 -9.80 52.72 5.46
N GLU A 503 -9.62 51.55 4.87
CA GLU A 503 -8.36 51.12 4.27
C GLU A 503 -8.09 51.85 2.95
N ALA A 504 -9.11 52.09 2.12
CA ALA A 504 -8.95 52.85 0.87
C ALA A 504 -8.44 54.29 1.08
N GLY A 505 -8.72 54.88 2.25
CA GLY A 505 -8.24 56.22 2.62
C GLY A 505 -6.78 56.25 3.13
N LYS A 506 -6.19 55.09 3.45
CA LYS A 506 -4.80 54.99 3.91
C LYS A 506 -3.85 54.83 2.73
N LYS A 507 -2.67 55.45 2.82
CA LYS A 507 -1.60 55.32 1.82
C LYS A 507 -1.08 53.88 1.73
N ASP A 508 -0.99 53.20 2.87
CA ASP A 508 -0.62 51.79 3.00
C ASP A 508 -1.84 50.92 3.35
N GLY A 509 -3.00 51.20 2.74
CA GLY A 509 -4.21 50.40 2.95
C GLY A 509 -4.23 49.11 2.13
N LEU A 510 -4.76 48.03 2.72
CA LEU A 510 -4.99 46.76 2.03
C LEU A 510 -6.48 46.61 1.68
N VAL A 511 -6.78 46.46 0.39
CA VAL A 511 -8.16 46.25 -0.10
C VAL A 511 -8.19 45.01 -0.98
N ILE A 512 -9.00 44.02 -0.63
CA ILE A 512 -9.19 42.81 -1.42
C ILE A 512 -10.17 43.13 -2.55
N VAL A 513 -9.77 42.79 -3.78
CA VAL A 513 -10.51 43.06 -5.01
C VAL A 513 -11.39 41.86 -5.35
N LYS A 514 -10.80 40.66 -5.33
CA LYS A 514 -11.48 39.40 -5.66
C LYS A 514 -10.84 38.26 -4.89
N ALA A 515 -11.63 37.38 -4.31
CA ALA A 515 -11.13 36.17 -3.69
C ALA A 515 -12.04 34.99 -3.99
N LEU A 516 -11.47 33.95 -4.61
CA LEU A 516 -12.18 32.75 -5.04
C LEU A 516 -11.61 31.53 -4.33
N TYR A 517 -12.47 30.68 -3.79
CA TYR A 517 -12.09 29.44 -3.13
C TYR A 517 -12.80 28.25 -3.77
N GLY A 518 -12.07 27.17 -4.05
CA GLY A 518 -12.64 25.99 -4.70
C GLY A 518 -11.64 25.29 -5.61
N HIS A 519 -12.12 24.57 -6.61
CA HIS A 519 -11.26 23.93 -7.62
C HIS A 519 -10.97 24.92 -8.75
N LEU A 520 -9.81 25.59 -8.67
CA LEU A 520 -9.48 26.71 -9.55
C LEU A 520 -8.85 26.30 -10.90
N GLU A 521 -8.54 25.02 -11.11
CA GLU A 521 -7.89 24.54 -12.36
C GLU A 521 -8.79 24.66 -13.60
N ASN A 522 -10.11 24.77 -13.41
CA ASN A 522 -11.07 24.97 -14.50
C ASN A 522 -11.22 26.45 -14.92
N LEU A 523 -10.73 27.41 -14.13
CA LEU A 523 -10.93 28.84 -14.41
C LEU A 523 -10.12 29.33 -15.61
N ASP A 524 -8.99 28.70 -15.91
CA ASP A 524 -8.16 29.06 -17.07
C ASP A 524 -8.80 28.65 -18.42
N GLU A 525 -9.79 27.74 -18.42
CA GLU A 525 -10.50 27.28 -19.63
C GLU A 525 -11.81 28.04 -19.91
N GLU A 526 -12.40 28.70 -18.91
CA GLU A 526 -13.74 29.31 -19.01
C GLU A 526 -13.74 30.85 -19.14
N GLU A 527 -12.60 31.54 -19.02
CA GLU A 527 -12.52 33.00 -19.20
C GLU A 527 -12.90 33.50 -20.63
N GLU A 528 -13.11 32.61 -21.60
CA GLU A 528 -13.58 32.95 -22.95
C GLU A 528 -15.11 32.95 -23.15
N ASN A 529 -15.91 32.43 -22.22
CA ASN A 529 -17.38 32.36 -22.39
C ASN A 529 -18.16 32.92 -21.18
N ASP A 530 -18.80 34.07 -21.41
CA ASP A 530 -19.90 34.70 -20.64
C ASP A 530 -19.74 34.88 -19.11
N ALA A 531 -19.68 36.15 -18.69
CA ALA A 531 -19.44 36.63 -17.32
C ALA A 531 -20.61 36.41 -16.31
N ASP A 532 -21.65 35.67 -16.65
CA ASP A 532 -22.89 35.56 -15.86
C ASP A 532 -23.25 34.12 -15.43
N GLN A 533 -22.38 33.11 -15.65
CA GLN A 533 -22.57 31.77 -15.09
C GLN A 533 -21.82 31.62 -13.77
N GLU A 534 -22.52 31.29 -12.68
CA GLU A 534 -21.91 30.81 -11.45
C GLU A 534 -21.02 29.61 -11.79
N THR A 535 -19.70 29.78 -11.69
CA THR A 535 -18.74 28.70 -11.96
C THR A 535 -18.98 27.57 -10.95
N GLU A 536 -19.46 26.42 -11.45
CA GLU A 536 -19.72 25.25 -10.61
C GLU A 536 -18.44 24.86 -9.84
N GLY A 537 -18.51 24.83 -8.51
CA GLY A 537 -17.38 24.40 -7.67
C GLY A 537 -16.45 25.51 -7.15
N VAL A 538 -16.84 26.79 -7.30
CA VAL A 538 -16.11 27.94 -6.73
C VAL A 538 -17.05 28.82 -5.88
N ILE A 539 -16.55 29.31 -4.75
CA ILE A 539 -17.22 30.29 -3.88
C ILE A 539 -16.44 31.62 -3.87
N ASP A 540 -17.16 32.73 -3.99
CA ASP A 540 -16.62 34.07 -3.72
C ASP A 540 -16.55 34.31 -2.20
N VAL A 541 -15.34 34.56 -1.70
CA VAL A 541 -15.04 34.82 -0.28
C VAL A 541 -14.45 36.21 -0.06
N THR A 542 -14.58 37.11 -1.04
CA THR A 542 -14.03 38.47 -1.03
C THR A 542 -14.46 39.25 0.21
N VAL A 543 -15.76 39.20 0.54
CA VAL A 543 -16.36 39.93 1.66
C VAL A 543 -15.77 39.48 3.00
N VAL A 544 -15.63 38.17 3.18
CA VAL A 544 -15.13 37.57 4.42
C VAL A 544 -13.68 37.96 4.64
N LEU A 545 -12.83 37.77 3.63
CA LEU A 545 -11.42 38.11 3.75
C LEU A 545 -11.22 39.60 3.98
N GLN A 546 -12.01 40.46 3.32
CA GLN A 546 -11.92 41.90 3.50
C GLN A 546 -12.29 42.31 4.94
N ALA A 547 -13.26 41.64 5.56
CA ALA A 547 -13.58 41.85 6.96
C ALA A 547 -12.51 41.34 7.93
N MET A 548 -11.68 40.38 7.51
CA MET A 548 -10.57 39.87 8.32
C MET A 548 -9.34 40.79 8.30
N VAL A 549 -9.25 41.72 7.35
CA VAL A 549 -8.13 42.69 7.28
C VAL A 549 -8.08 43.54 8.54
N ASN A 550 -6.94 43.53 9.21
CA ASN A 550 -6.66 44.38 10.38
C ASN A 550 -5.29 45.05 10.18
N GLU A 551 -5.20 46.35 10.42
CA GLU A 551 -3.95 47.12 10.31
C GLU A 551 -3.23 46.91 8.95
N SER A 552 -4.00 46.96 7.85
CA SER A 552 -3.50 46.75 6.49
C SER A 552 -2.82 45.40 6.25
N ARG A 553 -3.12 44.37 7.06
CA ARG A 553 -2.59 43.00 6.91
C ARG A 553 -3.69 41.96 7.03
N LEU A 554 -3.51 40.85 6.32
CA LEU A 554 -4.33 39.65 6.40
C LEU A 554 -3.42 38.44 6.62
N THR A 555 -3.71 37.65 7.65
CA THR A 555 -2.98 36.43 7.98
C THR A 555 -3.95 35.29 8.21
N ILE A 556 -3.83 34.25 7.40
CA ILE A 556 -4.47 32.94 7.59
C ILE A 556 -3.35 31.95 7.91
N PRO A 557 -3.32 31.35 9.11
CA PRO A 557 -2.29 30.40 9.49
C PRO A 557 -2.41 29.08 8.70
N SER A 558 -1.33 28.30 8.66
CA SER A 558 -1.35 26.94 8.12
C SER A 558 -1.84 25.93 9.16
N GLY A 559 -2.22 24.74 8.69
CA GLY A 559 -2.49 23.59 9.57
C GLY A 559 -3.96 23.25 9.82
N HIS A 560 -4.88 24.00 9.22
CA HIS A 560 -6.30 23.65 9.13
C HIS A 560 -6.84 23.98 7.74
N SER A 561 -7.94 23.31 7.37
CA SER A 561 -8.67 23.58 6.13
C SER A 561 -9.31 24.97 6.19
N LYS A 562 -9.23 25.73 5.11
CA LYS A 562 -9.88 27.06 5.01
C LYS A 562 -11.40 26.95 5.04
N THR A 563 -11.97 25.77 4.80
CA THR A 563 -13.42 25.50 4.99
C THR A 563 -13.92 25.83 6.39
N ASN A 564 -13.04 25.80 7.40
CA ASN A 564 -13.43 26.01 8.80
C ASN A 564 -13.47 27.50 9.19
N ILE A 565 -13.06 28.39 8.28
CA ILE A 565 -13.18 29.84 8.47
C ILE A 565 -14.65 30.24 8.29
N CYS A 566 -15.19 31.04 9.20
CA CYS A 566 -16.57 31.51 9.13
C CYS A 566 -16.86 32.21 7.79
N GLY A 567 -17.85 31.71 7.04
CA GLY A 567 -18.23 32.23 5.71
C GLY A 567 -17.56 31.51 4.53
N PHE A 568 -16.76 30.49 4.80
CA PHE A 568 -16.28 29.52 3.82
C PHE A 568 -17.13 28.24 3.91
N TYR A 569 -17.27 27.53 2.81
CA TYR A 569 -17.73 26.15 2.77
C TYR A 569 -16.92 25.39 1.71
N ASP A 570 -17.08 24.06 1.64
CA ASP A 570 -16.44 23.24 0.62
C ASP A 570 -17.34 23.13 -0.64
N PRO A 571 -17.01 23.81 -1.76
CA PRO A 571 -17.80 23.72 -2.98
C PRO A 571 -17.46 22.48 -3.84
N CYS A 572 -16.32 21.81 -3.61
CA CYS A 572 -15.80 20.75 -4.46
C CYS A 572 -15.28 19.56 -3.63
N LEU A 573 -16.21 18.89 -2.95
CA LEU A 573 -15.94 17.72 -2.11
C LEU A 573 -15.20 16.63 -2.89
N GLY A 574 -13.97 16.30 -2.46
CA GLY A 574 -13.11 15.28 -3.07
C GLY A 574 -12.08 15.78 -4.08
N GLU A 575 -12.09 17.08 -4.40
CA GLU A 575 -11.13 17.68 -5.31
C GLU A 575 -10.15 18.60 -4.56
N GLY A 576 -9.02 18.89 -5.20
CA GLY A 576 -8.03 19.80 -4.63
C GLY A 576 -8.55 21.24 -4.57
N LYS A 577 -8.72 21.78 -3.37
CA LYS A 577 -9.15 23.16 -3.11
C LYS A 577 -7.97 24.13 -3.07
N GLN A 578 -8.18 25.29 -3.66
CA GLN A 578 -7.25 26.40 -3.67
C GLN A 578 -7.99 27.71 -3.36
N LEU A 579 -7.29 28.65 -2.72
CA LEU A 579 -7.74 30.02 -2.50
C LEU A 579 -6.91 30.95 -3.37
N MET A 580 -7.56 31.64 -4.29
CA MET A 580 -6.98 32.75 -5.03
C MET A 580 -7.42 34.07 -4.42
N VAL A 581 -6.48 34.98 -4.20
CA VAL A 581 -6.75 36.32 -3.68
C VAL A 581 -6.07 37.35 -4.54
N GLU A 582 -6.86 38.26 -5.08
CA GLU A 582 -6.44 39.49 -5.73
C GLU A 582 -6.69 40.67 -4.81
N TYR A 583 -5.68 41.49 -4.57
CA TYR A 583 -5.76 42.61 -3.65
C TYR A 583 -4.94 43.81 -4.13
N ARG A 584 -5.33 44.99 -3.65
CA ARG A 584 -4.67 46.26 -3.89
C ARG A 584 -3.95 46.71 -2.62
N PHE A 585 -2.66 46.97 -2.74
CA PHE A 585 -1.83 47.52 -1.66
C PHE A 585 -0.92 48.60 -2.26
N GLN A 586 -0.81 49.77 -1.61
CA GLN A 586 -0.04 50.91 -2.15
C GLN A 586 -0.42 51.29 -3.60
N ASN A 587 -1.70 51.19 -3.95
CA ASN A 587 -2.23 51.45 -5.29
C ASN A 587 -1.71 50.50 -6.40
N GLN A 588 -1.09 49.37 -6.03
CA GLN A 588 -0.64 48.32 -6.94
C GLN A 588 -1.46 47.04 -6.74
N LEU A 589 -1.72 46.34 -7.84
CA LEU A 589 -2.49 45.09 -7.85
C LEU A 589 -1.56 43.90 -7.58
N HIS A 590 -2.03 42.97 -6.76
CA HIS A 590 -1.31 41.78 -6.37
C HIS A 590 -2.24 40.56 -6.48
N ARG A 591 -1.72 39.39 -6.87
CA ARG A 591 -2.44 38.11 -6.95
C ARG A 591 -1.62 37.00 -6.31
N VAL A 592 -2.29 36.11 -5.59
CA VAL A 592 -1.69 34.91 -4.98
C VAL A 592 -2.68 33.75 -5.00
N THR A 593 -2.19 32.56 -5.29
CA THR A 593 -2.97 31.31 -5.22
C THR A 593 -2.30 30.37 -4.23
N VAL A 594 -3.08 29.88 -3.26
CA VAL A 594 -2.58 29.07 -2.13
C VAL A 594 -3.43 27.82 -1.97
N LYS A 595 -2.80 26.67 -1.69
CA LYS A 595 -3.51 25.41 -1.38
C LYS A 595 -4.35 25.54 -0.10
N ASP A 596 -5.35 24.69 0.07
CA ASP A 596 -6.28 24.72 1.21
C ASP A 596 -5.61 24.82 2.59
N ASN A 597 -4.65 23.94 2.90
CA ASN A 597 -4.00 23.91 4.23
C ASN A 597 -2.78 24.84 4.38
N ALA A 598 -2.38 25.55 3.30
CA ALA A 598 -1.21 26.41 3.31
C ALA A 598 -1.54 27.81 3.86
N ALA A 599 -0.57 28.43 4.53
CA ALA A 599 -0.74 29.75 5.13
C ALA A 599 -0.85 30.85 4.06
N LEU A 600 -1.67 31.87 4.32
CA LEU A 600 -1.77 33.07 3.50
C LEU A 600 -1.36 34.28 4.33
N ILE A 601 -0.34 35.01 3.89
CA ILE A 601 0.10 36.26 4.52
C ILE A 601 0.13 37.33 3.43
N VAL A 602 -0.64 38.39 3.64
CA VAL A 602 -0.83 39.48 2.68
C VAL A 602 -0.71 40.82 3.42
N PRO A 603 0.03 41.82 2.90
CA PRO A 603 0.68 41.89 1.58
C PRO A 603 2.13 41.35 1.56
N MET A 604 2.53 40.73 0.44
CA MET A 604 3.93 40.39 0.13
C MET A 604 4.35 40.91 -1.24
N ARG A 605 5.65 41.25 -1.39
CA ARG A 605 6.21 41.70 -2.68
C ARG A 605 6.13 40.65 -3.78
N ALA A 606 6.18 39.37 -3.43
CA ALA A 606 6.11 38.27 -4.40
C ALA A 606 4.76 38.16 -5.11
N HIS A 607 3.71 38.78 -4.57
CA HIS A 607 2.37 38.73 -5.13
C HIS A 607 2.10 39.85 -6.14
N LEU A 608 3.05 40.77 -6.36
CA LEU A 608 2.86 41.91 -7.25
C LEU A 608 2.67 41.41 -8.69
N ILE A 609 1.63 41.90 -9.37
CA ILE A 609 1.33 41.62 -10.79
C ILE A 609 2.07 42.59 -11.69
#